data_AF-A0A835TAV4-F1
#
_entry.id   AF-A0A835TAV4-F1
#
_cell.length_a   1.000
_cell.length_b   1.000
_cell.length_c   1.000
_cell.angle_alpha   90.00
_cell.angle_beta   90.00
_cell.angle_gamma   90.00
#
_symmetry.space_group_name_H-M   'P 1'
#
loop_
_entity.id
_entity.type
_entity.pdbx_description
1 polymer ?
#
loop_
_entity_poly.entity_id
_entity_poly.type
_entity_poly.pdbx_seq_one_letter_code
_entity_poly.pdbx_strand_id
1 'polypeptide(L)'
;MAGASSAVTSTEKRLEGGQLQLRRQQEEYRQRAAELEAGQQQKQKQLDSLRRATALFGERFSLKFRHGQDELCLVMTDIDAFEQDREFCISVRITDNVYSVTRCEPMVPGLEELTAEVNRTNDFAAFVKSVRKAFVAVAKQARGL
;
A
#
# COMPACT_ATOMS: atom_id res chain seq x y z
N MET A 1 55.39 45.50 22.74
CA MET A 1 54.52 44.72 23.64
C MET A 1 53.02 44.87 23.36
N ALA A 2 52.53 45.98 22.77
CA ALA A 2 51.08 46.19 22.55
C ALA A 2 50.45 45.39 21.37
N GLY A 3 51.23 45.00 20.36
CA GLY A 3 50.71 44.31 19.16
C GLY A 3 50.28 42.85 19.35
N ALA A 4 50.88 42.14 20.31
CA ALA A 4 50.57 40.73 20.57
C ALA A 4 49.24 40.54 21.31
N SER A 5 48.90 41.46 22.23
CA SER A 5 47.65 41.40 23.01
C SER A 5 46.41 41.66 22.14
N SER A 6 46.49 42.63 21.22
CA SER A 6 45.41 42.92 20.24
C SER A 6 45.11 41.75 19.30
N ALA A 7 46.15 41.04 18.83
CA ALA A 7 45.98 39.90 17.93
C ALA A 7 45.32 38.72 18.65
N VAL A 8 45.73 38.44 19.90
CA VAL A 8 45.15 37.39 20.74
C VAL A 8 43.65 37.62 21.01
N THR A 9 43.26 38.86 21.34
CA THR A 9 41.85 39.20 21.57
C THR A 9 41.00 39.12 20.29
N SER A 10 41.58 39.36 19.12
CA SER A 10 40.89 39.19 17.83
C SER A 10 40.66 37.71 17.47
N THR A 11 41.59 36.83 17.82
CA THR A 11 41.45 35.38 17.65
C THR A 11 40.45 34.76 18.62
N GLU A 12 40.42 35.22 19.87
CA GLU A 12 39.43 34.77 20.87
C GLU A 12 38.01 35.10 20.42
N LYS A 13 37.76 36.34 19.97
CA LYS A 13 36.44 36.74 19.44
C LYS A 13 36.00 35.92 18.22
N ARG A 14 36.95 35.55 17.34
CA ARG A 14 36.67 34.67 16.20
C ARG A 14 36.33 33.23 16.63
N LEU A 15 37.02 32.71 17.63
CA LEU A 15 36.76 31.38 18.19
C LEU A 15 35.40 31.33 18.88
N GLU A 16 35.06 32.34 19.69
CA GLU A 16 33.75 32.48 20.33
C GLU A 16 32.63 32.57 19.29
N GLY A 17 32.81 33.39 18.25
CA GLY A 17 31.85 33.48 17.14
C GLY A 17 31.66 32.15 16.41
N GLY A 18 32.76 31.42 16.14
CA GLY A 18 32.70 30.09 15.52
C GLY A 18 32.03 29.05 16.41
N GLN A 19 32.27 29.07 17.73
CA GLN A 19 31.61 28.18 18.69
C GLN A 19 30.10 28.44 18.77
N LEU A 20 29.67 29.71 18.76
CA LEU A 20 28.26 30.08 18.73
C LEU A 20 27.58 29.62 17.45
N GLN A 21 28.24 29.80 16.30
CA GLN A 21 27.72 29.37 15.00
C GLN A 21 27.59 27.84 14.93
N LEU A 22 28.58 27.10 15.45
CA LEU A 22 28.54 25.64 15.52
C LEU A 22 27.40 25.15 16.42
N ARG A 23 27.19 25.77 17.59
CA ARG A 23 26.07 25.42 18.49
C ARG A 23 24.72 25.63 17.82
N ARG A 24 24.52 26.78 17.18
CA ARG A 24 23.29 27.06 16.43
C ARG A 24 23.05 26.03 15.34
N GLN A 25 24.07 25.69 14.58
CA GLN A 25 23.96 24.69 13.52
C GLN A 25 23.64 23.29 14.09
N GLN A 26 24.22 22.91 15.23
CA GLN A 26 23.89 21.67 15.93
C GLN A 26 22.43 21.63 16.41
N GLU A 27 21.90 22.74 16.92
CA GLU A 27 20.50 22.86 17.32
C GLU A 27 19.56 22.74 16.12
N GLU A 28 19.86 23.41 15.01
CA GLU A 28 19.10 23.30 13.76
C GLU A 28 19.10 21.87 13.21
N TYR A 29 20.24 21.18 13.23
CA TYR A 29 20.31 19.76 12.84
C TYR A 29 19.50 18.86 13.77
N ARG A 30 19.56 19.10 15.09
CA ARG A 30 18.77 18.33 16.07
C ARG A 30 17.27 18.51 15.85
N GLN A 31 16.82 19.73 15.58
CA GLN A 31 15.41 20.01 15.29
C GLN A 31 14.96 19.28 14.02
N ARG A 32 15.74 19.38 12.93
CA ARG A 32 15.42 18.67 11.67
C ARG A 32 15.42 17.16 11.83
N ALA A 33 16.37 16.61 12.61
CA ALA A 33 16.40 15.18 12.90
C ALA A 33 15.14 14.73 13.66
N ALA A 34 14.74 15.48 14.69
CA ALA A 34 13.53 15.19 15.45
C ALA A 34 12.25 15.26 14.59
N GLU A 35 12.16 16.24 13.68
CA GLU A 35 11.04 16.34 12.72
C GLU A 35 10.98 15.16 11.76
N LEU A 36 12.13 14.74 11.22
CA LEU A 36 12.22 13.57 10.34
C LEU A 36 11.84 12.29 11.08
N GLU A 37 12.32 12.11 12.31
CA GLU A 37 11.98 10.97 13.15
C GLU A 37 10.48 10.94 13.48
N ALA A 38 9.90 12.07 13.87
CA ALA A 38 8.46 12.16 14.13
C ALA A 38 7.64 11.84 12.87
N GLY A 39 8.04 12.37 11.71
CA GLY A 39 7.41 12.09 10.42
C GLY A 39 7.51 10.62 10.02
N GLN A 40 8.68 10.00 10.24
CA GLN A 40 8.88 8.56 10.00
C GLN A 40 8.01 7.71 10.92
N GLN A 41 7.96 8.03 12.22
CA GLN A 41 7.11 7.31 13.17
C GLN A 41 5.63 7.41 12.81
N GLN A 42 5.16 8.58 12.34
CA GLN A 42 3.78 8.74 11.91
C GLN A 42 3.46 7.90 10.66
N LYS A 43 4.34 7.91 9.66
CA LYS A 43 4.21 7.05 8.47
C LYS A 43 4.24 5.57 8.84
N GLN A 44 5.12 5.18 9.76
CA GLN A 44 5.21 3.79 10.22
C GLN A 44 3.91 3.34 10.89
N LYS A 45 3.34 4.16 11.78
CA LYS A 45 2.05 3.88 12.41
C LYS A 45 0.92 3.73 11.38
N GLN A 46 0.90 4.57 10.35
CA GLN A 46 -0.06 4.47 9.25
C GLN A 46 0.12 3.16 8.47
N LEU A 47 1.36 2.81 8.10
CA LEU A 47 1.66 1.55 7.41
C LEU A 47 1.26 0.34 8.25
N ASP A 48 1.54 0.34 9.55
CA ASP A 48 1.16 -0.76 10.43
C ASP A 48 -0.36 -0.89 10.55
N SER A 49 -1.09 0.23 10.58
CA SER A 49 -2.56 0.20 10.58
C SER A 49 -3.11 -0.36 9.27
N LEU A 50 -2.57 0.05 8.13
CA LEU A 50 -2.99 -0.46 6.82
C LEU A 50 -2.67 -1.95 6.68
N ARG A 51 -1.48 -2.39 7.10
CA ARG A 51 -1.08 -3.81 7.10
C ARG A 51 -2.04 -4.65 7.94
N ARG A 52 -2.40 -4.19 9.14
CA ARG A 52 -3.39 -4.88 9.97
C ARG A 52 -4.75 -4.96 9.30
N ALA A 53 -5.23 -3.87 8.70
CA ALA A 53 -6.50 -3.87 7.98
C ALA A 53 -6.49 -4.87 6.81
N THR A 54 -5.44 -4.86 5.98
CA THR A 54 -5.29 -5.79 4.86
C THR A 54 -5.19 -7.25 5.31
N ALA A 55 -4.48 -7.53 6.41
CA ALA A 55 -4.40 -8.87 6.99
C ALA A 55 -5.78 -9.36 7.45
N LEU A 56 -6.54 -8.53 8.18
CA LEU A 56 -7.90 -8.87 8.62
C LEU A 56 -8.85 -9.11 7.45
N PHE A 57 -8.70 -8.36 6.35
CA PHE A 57 -9.46 -8.60 5.12
C PHE A 57 -9.12 -9.97 4.52
N GLY A 58 -7.82 -10.29 4.43
CA GLY A 58 -7.34 -11.58 3.94
C GLY A 58 -7.84 -12.76 4.75
N GLU A 59 -7.78 -12.66 6.08
CA GLU A 59 -8.22 -13.73 7.00
C GLU A 59 -9.74 -13.92 7.02
N ARG A 60 -10.53 -12.84 6.95
CA ARG A 60 -11.99 -12.92 7.10
C ARG A 60 -12.73 -13.20 5.80
N PHE A 61 -12.21 -12.73 4.68
CA PHE A 61 -12.88 -12.85 3.38
C PHE A 61 -12.18 -13.84 2.45
N SER A 62 -11.06 -14.43 2.88
CA SER A 62 -10.23 -15.31 2.05
C SER A 62 -9.96 -14.65 0.70
N LEU A 63 -9.56 -13.37 0.77
CA LEU A 63 -9.39 -12.46 -0.35
C LEU A 63 -8.09 -11.67 -0.17
N LYS A 64 -7.14 -11.89 -1.08
CA LYS A 64 -5.87 -11.18 -1.12
C LYS A 64 -5.80 -10.30 -2.36
N PHE A 65 -5.15 -9.15 -2.22
CA PHE A 65 -4.87 -8.25 -3.35
C PHE A 65 -3.40 -8.42 -3.76
N ARG A 66 -3.17 -8.73 -5.04
CA ARG A 66 -1.86 -8.71 -5.68
C ARG A 66 -1.83 -7.52 -6.63
N HIS A 67 -0.88 -6.61 -6.42
CA HIS A 67 -0.64 -5.52 -7.36
C HIS A 67 0.19 -6.04 -8.54
N GLY A 68 -0.37 -5.96 -9.75
CA GLY A 68 0.38 -6.03 -10.99
C GLY A 68 0.97 -4.67 -11.35
N GLN A 69 1.54 -4.53 -12.55
CA GLN A 69 2.05 -3.23 -13.01
C GLN A 69 0.91 -2.23 -13.23
N ASP A 70 -0.11 -2.62 -13.99
CA ASP A 70 -1.27 -1.77 -14.34
C ASP A 70 -2.61 -2.49 -14.08
N GLU A 71 -2.62 -3.43 -13.14
CA GLU A 71 -3.82 -4.20 -12.79
C GLU A 71 -3.86 -4.57 -11.31
N LEU A 72 -5.06 -4.71 -10.80
CA LEU A 72 -5.35 -5.24 -9.48
C LEU A 72 -5.83 -6.69 -9.64
N CYS A 73 -5.05 -7.63 -9.11
CA CYS A 73 -5.43 -9.05 -9.07
C CYS A 73 -6.04 -9.39 -7.70
N LEU A 74 -7.28 -9.87 -7.73
CA LEU A 74 -8.03 -10.36 -6.60
C LEU A 74 -7.87 -11.88 -6.56
N VAL A 75 -7.31 -12.37 -5.47
CA VAL A 75 -7.02 -13.79 -5.26
C VAL A 75 -7.90 -14.30 -4.16
N MET A 76 -8.78 -15.22 -4.49
CA MET A 76 -9.78 -15.79 -3.60
C MET A 76 -9.43 -17.24 -3.29
N THR A 77 -9.47 -17.60 -2.02
CA THR A 77 -9.38 -18.98 -1.53
C THR A 77 -10.65 -19.33 -0.77
N ASP A 78 -10.76 -20.55 -0.23
CA ASP A 78 -11.98 -21.05 0.44
C ASP A 78 -13.23 -20.97 -0.45
N ILE A 79 -13.04 -21.37 -1.72
CA ILE A 79 -14.10 -21.48 -2.71
C ILE A 79 -14.40 -22.95 -3.00
N ASP A 80 -13.36 -23.77 -3.20
CA ASP A 80 -13.48 -25.21 -3.38
C ASP A 80 -13.43 -25.89 -2.00
N ALA A 81 -14.54 -26.50 -1.58
CA ALA A 81 -14.64 -27.14 -0.27
C ALA A 81 -13.70 -28.35 -0.11
N PHE A 82 -13.25 -28.94 -1.22
CA PHE A 82 -12.33 -30.08 -1.23
C PHE A 82 -10.87 -29.64 -1.30
N GLU A 83 -10.60 -28.43 -1.80
CA GLU A 83 -9.27 -27.84 -1.92
C GLU A 83 -9.33 -26.37 -1.48
N GLN A 84 -9.33 -26.15 -0.15
CA GLN A 84 -9.51 -24.83 0.46
C GLN A 84 -8.44 -23.80 0.03
N ASP A 85 -7.21 -24.27 -0.14
CA ASP A 85 -6.07 -23.45 -0.57
C ASP A 85 -6.05 -23.14 -2.07
N ARG A 86 -6.96 -23.73 -2.85
CA ARG A 86 -7.01 -23.49 -4.30
C ARG A 86 -7.34 -22.03 -4.59
N GLU A 87 -6.48 -21.38 -5.37
CA GLU A 87 -6.62 -19.98 -5.74
C GLU A 87 -7.55 -19.80 -6.96
N PHE A 88 -8.46 -18.83 -6.84
CA PHE A 88 -9.29 -18.33 -7.92
C PHE A 88 -8.96 -16.85 -8.11
N CYS A 89 -8.52 -16.48 -9.30
CA CYS A 89 -7.94 -15.17 -9.58
C CYS A 89 -8.77 -14.40 -10.60
N ILE A 90 -8.98 -13.12 -10.34
CA ILE A 90 -9.49 -12.16 -11.34
C ILE A 90 -8.66 -10.89 -11.30
N SER A 91 -8.18 -10.44 -12.46
CA SER A 91 -7.39 -9.22 -12.60
C SER A 91 -8.21 -8.16 -13.32
N VAL A 92 -8.23 -6.97 -12.74
CA VAL A 92 -9.03 -5.84 -13.21
C VAL A 92 -8.13 -4.63 -13.37
N ARG A 93 -8.31 -3.92 -14.48
CA ARG A 93 -7.72 -2.62 -14.76
C ARG A 93 -8.82 -1.57 -14.84
N ILE A 94 -8.52 -0.35 -14.42
CA ILE A 94 -9.42 0.80 -14.57
C ILE A 94 -8.74 1.79 -15.51
N THR A 95 -9.40 2.12 -16.63
CA THR A 95 -8.96 3.15 -17.58
C THR A 95 -10.14 4.08 -17.84
N ASP A 96 -9.98 5.39 -17.68
CA ASP A 96 -11.06 6.38 -17.86
C ASP A 96 -12.35 6.06 -17.09
N ASN A 97 -12.20 5.59 -15.85
CA ASN A 97 -13.29 5.10 -14.98
C ASN A 97 -14.07 3.89 -15.52
N VAL A 98 -13.53 3.19 -16.52
CA VAL A 98 -14.07 1.94 -17.04
C VAL A 98 -13.23 0.77 -16.53
N TYR A 99 -13.89 -0.18 -15.88
CA TYR A 99 -13.34 -1.46 -15.47
C TYR A 99 -13.20 -2.39 -16.69
N SER A 100 -12.02 -2.97 -16.85
CA SER A 100 -11.74 -4.04 -17.82
C SER A 100 -11.13 -5.23 -17.10
N VAL A 101 -11.66 -6.44 -17.32
CA VAL A 101 -11.06 -7.67 -16.80
C VAL A 101 -9.94 -8.11 -17.73
N THR A 102 -8.72 -8.19 -17.21
CA THR A 102 -7.52 -8.55 -17.99
C THR A 102 -7.19 -10.05 -17.90
N ARG A 103 -7.58 -10.69 -16.79
CA ARG A 103 -7.35 -12.12 -16.54
C ARG A 103 -8.43 -12.68 -15.63
N CYS A 104 -8.87 -13.92 -15.88
CA CYS A 104 -9.79 -14.64 -15.00
C CYS A 104 -9.45 -16.14 -15.04
N GLU A 105 -9.09 -16.70 -13.90
CA GLU A 105 -8.68 -18.10 -13.77
C GLU A 105 -9.24 -18.72 -12.49
N PRO A 106 -10.04 -19.80 -12.59
CA PRO A 106 -10.62 -20.38 -13.81
C PRO A 106 -11.59 -19.43 -14.51
N MET A 107 -11.82 -19.59 -15.82
CA MET A 107 -12.79 -18.75 -16.54
C MET A 107 -14.20 -18.95 -15.98
N VAL A 108 -14.93 -17.85 -15.77
CA VAL A 108 -16.32 -17.89 -15.29
C VAL A 108 -17.30 -17.59 -16.43
N PRO A 109 -18.38 -18.38 -16.57
CA PRO A 109 -19.48 -18.02 -17.46
C PRO A 109 -20.12 -16.70 -17.04
N GLY A 110 -20.49 -15.87 -18.02
CA GLY A 110 -21.18 -14.60 -17.76
C GLY A 110 -20.29 -13.44 -17.30
N LEU A 111 -18.97 -13.55 -17.48
CA LEU A 111 -18.00 -12.54 -17.02
C LEU A 111 -18.19 -11.19 -17.72
N GLU A 112 -18.58 -11.20 -19.00
CA GLU A 112 -18.82 -10.00 -19.79
C GLU A 112 -20.01 -9.20 -19.25
N GLU A 113 -21.09 -9.87 -18.87
CA GLU A 113 -22.28 -9.27 -18.27
C GLU A 113 -21.95 -8.68 -16.89
N LEU A 114 -21.17 -9.40 -16.07
CA LEU A 114 -20.69 -8.87 -14.80
C LEU A 114 -19.81 -7.62 -14.99
N THR A 115 -18.99 -7.60 -16.03
CA THR A 115 -18.12 -6.46 -16.37
C THR A 115 -18.94 -5.27 -16.89
N ALA A 116 -19.97 -5.52 -17.69
CA ALA A 116 -20.89 -4.48 -18.13
C ALA A 116 -21.67 -3.88 -16.94
N GLU A 117 -22.11 -4.73 -16.01
CA GLU A 117 -22.87 -4.30 -14.84
C GLU A 117 -22.04 -3.46 -13.87
N VAL A 118 -20.78 -3.81 -13.61
CA VAL A 118 -19.91 -2.98 -12.76
C VAL A 118 -19.60 -1.64 -13.41
N ASN A 119 -19.44 -1.59 -14.73
CA ASN A 119 -19.26 -0.33 -15.45
C ASN A 119 -20.51 0.54 -15.43
N ARG A 120 -21.71 -0.07 -15.41
CA ARG A 120 -22.99 0.65 -15.32
C ARG A 120 -23.27 1.19 -13.92
N THR A 121 -22.92 0.44 -12.88
CA THR A 121 -23.29 0.74 -11.49
C THR A 121 -22.17 1.35 -10.67
N ASN A 122 -20.92 1.20 -11.10
CA ASN A 122 -19.71 1.49 -10.33
C ASN A 122 -19.65 0.76 -8.97
N ASP A 123 -20.40 -0.33 -8.80
CA ASP A 123 -20.41 -1.13 -7.56
C ASP A 123 -19.41 -2.29 -7.65
N PHE A 124 -18.14 -1.98 -7.37
CA PHE A 124 -17.07 -2.97 -7.37
C PHE A 124 -17.28 -4.07 -6.31
N ALA A 125 -17.92 -3.75 -5.18
CA ALA A 125 -18.18 -4.75 -4.14
C ALA A 125 -19.22 -5.77 -4.62
N ALA A 126 -20.28 -5.33 -5.30
CA ALA A 126 -21.25 -6.22 -5.94
C ALA A 126 -20.60 -7.11 -7.00
N PHE A 127 -19.73 -6.53 -7.84
CA PHE A 127 -18.97 -7.28 -8.83
C PHE A 127 -18.14 -8.41 -8.21
N VAL A 128 -17.34 -8.12 -7.19
CA VAL A 128 -16.51 -9.10 -6.48
C VAL A 128 -17.36 -10.23 -5.88
N LYS A 129 -18.50 -9.90 -5.26
CA LYS A 129 -19.44 -10.89 -4.72
C LYS A 129 -20.01 -11.79 -5.81
N SER A 130 -20.39 -11.23 -6.95
CA SER A 130 -20.96 -11.98 -8.08
C SER A 130 -19.92 -12.90 -8.72
N VAL A 131 -18.69 -12.41 -8.94
CA VAL A 131 -17.57 -13.23 -9.43
C VAL A 131 -17.27 -14.38 -8.47
N ARG A 132 -17.24 -14.13 -7.15
CA ARG A 132 -17.03 -15.20 -6.15
C ARG A 132 -18.11 -16.28 -6.22
N LYS A 133 -19.38 -15.90 -6.39
CA LYS A 133 -20.48 -16.86 -6.59
C LYS A 133 -20.28 -17.69 -7.86
N ALA A 134 -19.83 -17.06 -8.95
CA ALA A 134 -19.55 -17.74 -10.20
C ALA A 134 -18.38 -18.74 -10.05
N PHE A 135 -17.31 -18.37 -9.34
CA PHE A 135 -16.21 -19.29 -9.02
C PHE A 135 -16.68 -20.50 -8.20
N VAL A 136 -17.57 -20.31 -7.22
CA VAL A 136 -18.17 -21.42 -6.46
C VAL A 136 -18.94 -22.38 -7.38
N ALA A 137 -19.70 -21.84 -8.35
CA ALA A 137 -20.42 -22.66 -9.32
C ALA A 137 -19.45 -23.46 -10.22
N VAL A 138 -18.39 -22.82 -10.72
CA VAL A 138 -17.35 -23.47 -11.54
C VAL A 138 -16.64 -24.58 -10.73
N ALA A 139 -16.32 -24.33 -9.46
CA ALA A 139 -15.68 -25.31 -8.59
C ALA A 139 -16.56 -26.56 -8.40
N LYS A 140 -17.88 -26.37 -8.20
CA LYS A 140 -18.85 -27.47 -8.08
C LYS A 140 -18.97 -28.26 -9.37
N GLN A 141 -19.12 -27.58 -10.51
CA GLN A 141 -19.24 -28.21 -11.83
C GLN A 141 -18.01 -29.04 -12.20
N ALA A 142 -16.80 -28.57 -11.89
CA ALA A 142 -15.57 -29.31 -12.13
C ALA A 142 -15.50 -30.66 -11.37
N ARG A 143 -16.31 -30.81 -10.31
CA ARG A 143 -16.43 -32.05 -9.53
C ARG A 143 -17.66 -32.88 -9.91
N GLY A 144 -18.47 -32.44 -10.86
CA GLY A 144 -19.73 -33.10 -11.26
C GLY A 144 -20.88 -32.91 -10.26
N LEU A 145 -20.83 -31.83 -9.47
CA LEU A 145 -21.85 -31.45 -8.46
C LEU A 145 -22.73 -30.28 -8.93
#